data_AF-A0A0F9H0Q8-F1
#
_entry.id   AF-A0A0F9H0Q8-F1
#
_cell.length_a   1.000
_cell.length_b   1.000
_cell.length_c   1.000
_cell.angle_alpha   90.00
_cell.angle_beta   90.00
_cell.angle_gamma   90.00
#
_symmetry.space_group_name_H-M   'P 1'
#
loop_
_entity.id
_entity.type
_entity.pdbx_description
1 polymer ?
#
loop_
_entity_poly.entity_id
_entity_poly.type
_entity_poly.pdbx_seq_one_letter_code
_entity_poly.pdbx_strand_id
1 'polypeptide(L)'
;MSNETIVCDWLRRSRMAIVETPFFFLDFQKQKYETKSFIELMERAKINVVRFGVARTYAYYQSKIAPIAPTLGDRDLLAEMIEQCHPRGIKVVAYVHIGYENWILYDEHPNWVERDSDMSPMLVGRPEEVHMCPNSPYLDWKIKMLEEIVNNYNIDAMYFDSWFPFYQFESQKGYQVCYCDGCRNGFREASGLEI
;
A
#
# COMPACT_ATOMS: atom_id res chain seq x y z
N MET A 1 3.10 28.63 19.33
CA MET A 1 3.19 27.29 18.70
C MET A 1 2.71 27.46 17.27
N SER A 2 3.49 27.07 16.27
CA SER A 2 3.08 27.18 14.86
C SER A 2 1.80 26.36 14.61
N ASN A 3 0.94 26.80 13.69
CA ASN A 3 -0.32 26.11 13.35
C ASN A 3 -0.13 24.62 13.03
N GLU A 4 1.03 24.23 12.49
CA GLU A 4 1.39 22.82 12.22
C GLU A 4 1.47 21.95 13.47
N THR A 5 1.87 22.53 14.62
CA THR A 5 1.96 21.77 15.88
C THR A 5 0.59 21.33 16.39
N ILE A 6 -0.49 21.99 15.95
CA ILE A 6 -1.87 21.70 16.32
C ILE A 6 -2.48 20.63 15.40
N VAL A 7 -2.14 20.64 14.10
CA VAL A 7 -2.74 19.73 13.10
C VAL A 7 -2.42 18.26 13.37
N CYS A 8 -1.22 17.96 13.88
CA CYS A 8 -0.75 16.59 14.07
C CYS A 8 -0.73 16.11 15.53
N ASP A 9 -1.31 16.86 16.48
CA ASP A 9 -1.26 16.47 17.91
C ASP A 9 -1.94 15.12 18.19
N TRP A 10 -2.92 14.75 17.36
CA TRP A 10 -3.61 13.46 17.43
C TRP A 10 -2.67 12.26 17.28
N LEU A 11 -1.55 12.40 16.54
CA LEU A 11 -0.54 11.34 16.40
C LEU A 11 0.09 10.98 17.75
N ARG A 12 0.30 11.96 18.64
CA ARG A 12 0.91 11.72 19.97
C ARG A 12 -0.02 10.98 20.92
N ARG A 13 -1.31 10.95 20.63
CA ARG A 13 -2.36 10.36 21.47
C ARG A 13 -3.11 9.26 20.73
N SER A 14 -2.52 8.72 19.67
CA SER A 14 -3.15 7.70 18.84
C SER A 14 -3.29 6.38 19.59
N ARG A 15 -4.51 5.87 19.62
CA ARG A 15 -4.86 4.48 19.93
C ARG A 15 -5.40 3.91 18.64
N MET A 16 -4.53 3.20 17.93
CA MET A 16 -4.75 2.83 16.54
C MET A 16 -5.29 1.41 16.42
N ALA A 17 -6.31 1.24 15.58
CA ALA A 17 -6.65 -0.06 15.02
C ALA A 17 -6.04 -0.19 13.62
N ILE A 18 -5.44 -1.34 13.34
CA ILE A 18 -4.81 -1.63 12.06
C ILE A 18 -5.66 -2.65 11.32
N VAL A 19 -6.01 -2.35 10.07
CA VAL A 19 -6.76 -3.25 9.18
C VAL A 19 -5.90 -3.54 7.95
N GLU A 20 -5.36 -4.75 7.88
CA GLU A 20 -4.42 -5.22 6.84
C GLU A 20 -5.12 -5.84 5.61
N THR A 21 -6.22 -5.23 5.17
CA THR A 21 -6.97 -5.61 3.96
C THR A 21 -6.15 -5.87 2.69
N PRO A 22 -5.03 -5.18 2.39
CA PRO A 22 -4.27 -5.40 1.16
C PRO A 22 -3.43 -6.69 1.20
N PHE A 23 -3.19 -7.26 2.39
CA PHE A 23 -2.52 -8.54 2.56
C PHE A 23 -3.51 -9.70 2.67
N PHE A 24 -4.69 -9.45 3.21
CA PHE A 24 -5.73 -10.44 3.39
C PHE A 24 -6.94 -10.05 2.56
N PHE A 25 -7.13 -10.76 1.46
CA PHE A 25 -8.29 -10.59 0.59
C PHE A 25 -9.60 -10.64 1.39
N LEU A 26 -10.32 -9.52 1.46
CA LEU A 26 -11.68 -9.52 2.01
C LEU A 26 -12.61 -10.15 0.99
N ASP A 27 -12.93 -11.42 1.20
CA ASP A 27 -13.91 -12.15 0.42
C ASP A 27 -15.31 -11.88 0.99
N PHE A 28 -16.02 -10.93 0.39
CA PHE A 28 -17.37 -10.55 0.81
C PHE A 28 -18.43 -11.62 0.54
N GLN A 29 -18.10 -12.67 -0.23
CA GLN A 29 -18.98 -13.82 -0.38
C GLN A 29 -18.88 -14.77 0.83
N LYS A 30 -17.72 -14.78 1.51
CA LYS A 30 -17.46 -15.65 2.67
C LYS A 30 -17.54 -14.93 4.01
N GLN A 31 -17.35 -13.62 4.01
CA GLN A 31 -17.22 -12.81 5.22
C GLN A 31 -18.30 -11.74 5.26
N LYS A 32 -18.95 -11.58 6.41
CA LYS A 32 -19.82 -10.44 6.66
C LYS A 32 -18.98 -9.32 7.26
N TYR A 33 -18.79 -8.26 6.48
CA TYR A 33 -18.13 -7.03 6.94
C TYR A 33 -19.02 -5.83 6.68
N GLU A 34 -19.35 -5.13 7.77
CA GLU A 34 -20.19 -3.94 7.79
C GLU A 34 -19.43 -2.84 8.53
N THR A 35 -19.15 -1.76 7.81
CA THR A 35 -18.22 -0.72 8.23
C THR A 35 -18.70 -0.01 9.50
N LYS A 36 -20.00 0.27 9.62
CA LYS A 36 -20.58 0.90 10.81
C LYS A 36 -20.41 0.03 12.05
N SER A 37 -20.77 -1.24 11.99
CA SER A 37 -20.61 -2.19 13.11
C SER A 37 -19.14 -2.31 13.55
N PHE A 38 -18.22 -2.31 12.59
CA PHE A 38 -16.77 -2.29 12.88
C PHE A 38 -16.36 -1.01 13.60
N ILE A 39 -16.77 0.16 13.11
CA ILE A 39 -16.41 1.45 13.72
C ILE A 39 -17.08 1.65 15.09
N GLU A 40 -18.30 1.18 15.29
CA GLU A 40 -18.96 1.17 16.61
C GLU A 40 -18.19 0.30 17.63
N LEU A 41 -17.59 -0.81 17.18
CA LEU A 41 -16.68 -1.59 18.03
C LEU A 41 -15.40 -0.80 18.35
N MET A 42 -14.80 -0.13 17.35
CA MET A 42 -13.59 0.69 17.54
C MET A 42 -13.83 1.84 18.54
N GLU A 43 -14.98 2.52 18.41
CA GLU A 43 -15.40 3.59 19.32
C GLU A 43 -15.56 3.07 20.77
N ARG A 44 -16.22 1.91 20.96
CA ARG A 44 -16.33 1.27 22.28
C ARG A 44 -14.98 0.89 22.87
N ALA A 45 -14.05 0.44 22.02
CA ALA A 45 -12.67 0.16 22.38
C ALA A 45 -11.80 1.42 22.59
N LYS A 46 -12.39 2.62 22.47
CA LYS A 46 -11.73 3.93 22.62
C LYS A 46 -10.63 4.18 21.58
N ILE A 47 -10.66 3.49 20.45
CA ILE A 47 -9.80 3.77 19.29
C ILE A 47 -10.13 5.17 18.76
N ASN A 48 -9.09 5.92 18.38
CA ASN A 48 -9.24 7.26 17.79
C ASN A 48 -8.51 7.40 16.44
N VAL A 49 -7.88 6.33 15.96
CA VAL A 49 -7.26 6.26 14.64
C VAL A 49 -7.51 4.87 14.06
N VAL A 50 -7.95 4.78 12.82
CA VAL A 50 -7.96 3.53 12.06
C VAL A 50 -7.00 3.68 10.89
N ARG A 51 -6.01 2.79 10.82
CA ARG A 51 -5.21 2.59 9.61
C ARG A 51 -5.88 1.53 8.76
N PHE A 52 -6.43 1.93 7.61
CA PHE A 52 -7.15 1.05 6.71
C PHE A 52 -6.32 0.82 5.45
N GLY A 53 -6.05 -0.43 5.11
CA GLY A 53 -5.36 -0.74 3.88
C GLY A 53 -6.27 -0.59 2.66
N VAL A 54 -6.03 0.46 1.92
CA VAL A 54 -6.85 0.90 0.78
C VAL A 54 -6.49 0.13 -0.47
N ALA A 55 -5.21 -0.14 -0.69
CA ALA A 55 -4.76 -0.82 -1.89
C ALA A 55 -3.40 -1.52 -1.77
N ARG A 56 -3.23 -2.56 -2.58
CA ARG A 56 -1.95 -3.20 -2.92
C ARG A 56 -1.95 -3.52 -4.40
N THR A 57 -2.25 -4.77 -4.76
CA THR A 57 -2.49 -5.18 -6.14
C THR A 57 -3.91 -4.79 -6.53
N TYR A 58 -4.84 -5.02 -5.60
CA TYR A 58 -6.24 -4.61 -5.72
C TYR A 58 -6.55 -3.39 -4.86
N ALA A 59 -7.53 -2.60 -5.31
CA ALA A 59 -8.13 -1.49 -4.59
C ALA A 59 -9.40 -1.92 -3.85
N TYR A 60 -9.55 -1.46 -2.61
CA TYR A 60 -10.77 -1.61 -1.79
C TYR A 60 -11.66 -0.37 -1.85
N TYR A 61 -11.53 0.38 -2.93
CA TYR A 61 -12.32 1.55 -3.30
C TYR A 61 -12.52 1.51 -4.82
N GLN A 62 -13.38 2.37 -5.35
CA GLN A 62 -13.74 2.38 -6.78
C GLN A 62 -12.66 3.09 -7.63
N SER A 63 -11.47 2.49 -7.68
CA SER A 63 -10.29 3.02 -8.38
C SER A 63 -10.46 3.00 -9.90
N LYS A 64 -9.86 3.99 -10.58
CA LYS A 64 -9.64 4.02 -12.03
C LYS A 64 -8.22 3.61 -12.42
N ILE A 65 -7.33 3.39 -11.44
CA ILE A 65 -5.91 3.11 -11.64
C ILE A 65 -5.59 1.64 -11.34
N ALA A 66 -6.05 1.13 -10.19
CA ALA A 66 -5.85 -0.25 -9.78
C ALA A 66 -7.07 -1.13 -10.10
N PRO A 67 -6.87 -2.44 -10.33
CA PRO A 67 -7.98 -3.37 -10.40
C PRO A 67 -8.73 -3.38 -9.06
N ILE A 68 -10.05 -3.44 -9.12
CA ILE A 68 -10.90 -3.47 -7.93
C ILE A 68 -10.82 -4.87 -7.30
N ALA A 69 -10.77 -4.92 -5.96
CA ALA A 69 -10.76 -6.19 -5.23
C ALA A 69 -11.92 -7.08 -5.68
N PRO A 70 -11.65 -8.35 -6.04
CA PRO A 70 -12.72 -9.28 -6.36
C PRO A 70 -13.76 -9.31 -5.23
N THR A 71 -15.03 -9.52 -5.55
CA THR A 71 -16.16 -9.52 -4.58
C THR A 71 -16.50 -8.19 -3.90
N LEU A 72 -15.75 -7.10 -4.11
CA LEU A 72 -16.11 -5.79 -3.56
C LEU A 72 -17.44 -5.26 -4.12
N GLY A 73 -17.70 -5.54 -5.39
CA GLY A 73 -18.86 -5.00 -6.12
C GLY A 73 -18.77 -3.48 -6.22
N ASP A 74 -19.91 -2.81 -5.99
CA ASP A 74 -20.02 -1.35 -6.08
C ASP A 74 -19.64 -0.63 -4.76
N ARG A 75 -19.10 -1.36 -3.77
CA ARG A 75 -18.74 -0.76 -2.48
C ARG A 75 -17.47 0.06 -2.57
N ASP A 76 -17.41 1.12 -1.78
CA ASP A 76 -16.21 1.92 -1.58
C ASP A 76 -15.87 1.92 -0.09
N LEU A 77 -15.00 0.99 0.33
CA LEU A 77 -14.71 0.83 1.75
C LEU A 77 -13.94 2.02 2.31
N LEU A 78 -13.13 2.71 1.50
CA LEU A 78 -12.45 3.91 1.98
C LEU A 78 -13.47 5.02 2.27
N ALA A 79 -14.41 5.27 1.36
CA ALA A 79 -15.48 6.23 1.57
C ALA A 79 -16.35 5.86 2.79
N GLU A 80 -16.76 4.60 2.89
CA GLU A 80 -17.55 4.10 4.03
C GLU A 80 -16.79 4.27 5.36
N MET A 81 -15.48 3.97 5.38
CA MET A 81 -14.65 4.13 6.57
C MET A 81 -14.58 5.60 7.00
N ILE A 82 -14.38 6.52 6.05
CA ILE A 82 -14.38 7.96 6.29
C ILE A 82 -15.73 8.43 6.85
N GLU A 83 -16.83 8.05 6.19
CA GLU A 83 -18.19 8.41 6.59
C GLU A 83 -18.52 7.95 8.01
N GLN A 84 -18.07 6.75 8.40
CA GLN A 84 -18.33 6.22 9.74
C GLN A 84 -17.36 6.75 10.80
N CYS A 85 -16.08 6.97 10.46
CA CYS A 85 -15.06 7.39 11.43
C CYS A 85 -15.18 8.87 11.81
N HIS A 86 -15.34 9.76 10.84
CA HIS A 86 -15.23 11.20 11.06
C HIS A 86 -16.26 11.77 12.04
N PRO A 87 -17.56 11.41 11.98
CA PRO A 87 -18.55 11.89 12.95
C PRO A 87 -18.24 11.46 14.40
N ARG A 88 -17.45 10.41 14.58
CA ARG A 88 -17.04 9.86 15.89
C ARG A 88 -15.69 10.40 16.37
N GLY A 89 -15.09 11.34 15.62
CA GLY A 89 -13.77 11.87 15.91
C GLY A 89 -12.63 10.85 15.75
N ILE A 90 -12.86 9.78 14.98
CA ILE A 90 -11.86 8.77 14.65
C ILE A 90 -11.16 9.21 13.35
N LYS A 91 -9.83 9.21 13.38
CA LYS A 91 -8.99 9.57 12.24
C LYS A 91 -8.79 8.40 11.28
N VAL A 92 -8.78 8.66 9.98
CA VAL A 92 -8.56 7.63 8.94
C VAL A 92 -7.19 7.81 8.31
N VAL A 93 -6.35 6.80 8.49
CA VAL A 93 -5.04 6.70 7.83
C VAL A 93 -5.16 5.70 6.69
N ALA A 94 -5.09 6.17 5.45
CA ALA A 94 -5.06 5.29 4.29
C ALA A 94 -3.70 4.59 4.22
N TYR A 95 -3.69 3.29 3.99
CA TYR A 95 -2.49 2.50 3.75
C TYR A 95 -2.50 1.96 2.33
N VAL A 96 -1.45 2.29 1.57
CA VAL A 96 -1.15 1.65 0.29
C VAL A 96 0.16 0.90 0.40
N HIS A 97 0.13 -0.40 0.11
CA HIS A 97 1.34 -1.21 0.09
C HIS A 97 2.18 -0.88 -1.14
N ILE A 98 3.49 -0.81 -0.94
CA ILE A 98 4.50 -0.58 -1.97
C ILE A 98 5.63 -1.57 -1.73
N GLY A 99 6.08 -2.25 -2.79
CA GLY A 99 7.33 -3.01 -2.79
C GLY A 99 7.20 -4.45 -3.25
N TYR A 100 6.07 -5.11 -2.98
CA TYR A 100 5.79 -6.41 -3.56
C TYR A 100 4.30 -6.63 -3.81
N GLU A 101 3.99 -7.38 -4.86
CA GLU A 101 2.63 -7.51 -5.40
C GLU A 101 2.30 -8.96 -5.67
N ASN A 102 1.02 -9.24 -5.92
CA ASN A 102 0.59 -10.56 -6.37
C ASN A 102 1.15 -10.85 -7.78
N TRP A 103 1.44 -12.12 -8.04
CA TRP A 103 1.97 -12.60 -9.31
C TRP A 103 1.16 -12.18 -10.55
N ILE A 104 -0.15 -11.96 -10.42
CA ILE A 104 -1.00 -11.47 -11.50
C ILE A 104 -0.43 -10.17 -12.12
N LEU A 105 0.09 -9.27 -11.29
CA LEU A 105 0.66 -8.02 -11.78
C LEU A 105 1.96 -8.24 -12.56
N TYR A 106 2.72 -9.29 -12.25
CA TYR A 106 3.90 -9.68 -13.02
C TYR A 106 3.52 -10.25 -14.38
N ASP A 107 2.48 -11.07 -14.46
CA ASP A 107 2.03 -11.62 -15.74
C ASP A 107 1.57 -10.51 -16.70
N GLU A 108 0.94 -9.45 -16.17
CA GLU A 108 0.54 -8.27 -16.93
C GLU A 108 1.70 -7.30 -17.24
N HIS A 109 2.64 -7.17 -16.30
CA HIS A 109 3.74 -6.21 -16.36
C HIS A 109 5.09 -6.85 -16.00
N PRO A 110 5.64 -7.73 -16.84
CA PRO A 110 6.83 -8.51 -16.50
C PRO A 110 8.10 -7.67 -16.35
N ASN A 111 8.11 -6.42 -16.83
CA ASN A 111 9.23 -5.49 -16.70
C ASN A 111 9.17 -4.65 -15.41
N TRP A 112 8.13 -4.82 -14.58
CA TRP A 112 7.98 -4.06 -13.34
C TRP A 112 8.66 -4.70 -12.13
N VAL A 113 9.10 -5.95 -12.23
CA VAL A 113 9.65 -6.69 -11.10
C VAL A 113 11.15 -6.46 -10.91
N GLU A 114 11.60 -6.65 -9.67
CA GLU A 114 13.03 -6.77 -9.38
C GLU A 114 13.59 -8.07 -9.97
N ARG A 115 14.82 -8.00 -10.47
CA ARG A 115 15.48 -9.10 -11.18
C ARG A 115 16.81 -9.43 -10.53
N ASP A 116 17.08 -10.72 -10.33
CA ASP A 116 18.42 -11.18 -9.93
C ASP A 116 19.41 -11.08 -11.11
N SER A 117 20.68 -11.34 -10.84
CA SER A 117 21.79 -11.33 -11.80
C SER A 117 21.58 -12.23 -13.02
N ASP A 118 20.82 -13.32 -12.87
CA ASP A 118 20.41 -14.22 -13.96
C ASP A 118 19.12 -13.78 -14.68
N MET A 119 18.60 -12.59 -14.36
CA MET A 119 17.34 -12.02 -14.84
C MET A 119 16.07 -12.75 -14.39
N SER A 120 16.15 -13.67 -13.44
CA SER A 120 14.97 -14.25 -12.80
C SER A 120 14.27 -13.23 -11.88
N PRO A 121 12.93 -13.30 -11.70
CA PRO A 121 12.22 -12.45 -10.75
C PRO A 121 12.68 -12.72 -9.31
N MET A 122 12.89 -11.66 -8.52
CA MET A 122 13.13 -11.79 -7.08
C MET A 122 11.82 -12.12 -6.33
N LEU A 123 11.84 -13.18 -5.53
CA LEU A 123 10.67 -13.71 -4.83
C LEU A 123 10.65 -13.31 -3.36
N VAL A 124 9.45 -13.02 -2.82
CA VAL A 124 9.24 -12.56 -1.43
C VAL A 124 9.20 -13.73 -0.41
N GLY A 125 9.61 -14.93 -0.83
CA GLY A 125 9.49 -16.16 -0.03
C GLY A 125 8.05 -16.69 0.10
N ARG A 126 7.09 -16.08 -0.61
CA ARG A 126 5.72 -16.59 -0.78
C ARG A 126 5.48 -16.87 -2.26
N PRO A 127 4.89 -18.04 -2.64
CA PRO A 127 4.79 -18.44 -4.04
C PRO A 127 4.01 -17.48 -4.95
N GLU A 128 3.08 -16.71 -4.38
CA GLU A 128 2.16 -15.85 -5.12
C GLU A 128 2.58 -14.38 -5.12
N GLU A 129 3.78 -14.05 -4.62
CA GLU A 129 4.24 -12.67 -4.45
C GLU A 129 5.63 -12.44 -5.04
N VAL A 130 5.80 -11.27 -5.65
CA VAL A 130 7.02 -10.89 -6.34
C VAL A 130 7.43 -9.46 -5.98
N HIS A 131 8.74 -9.22 -5.92
CA HIS A 131 9.29 -7.89 -5.68
C HIS A 131 9.07 -6.98 -6.88
N MET A 132 8.62 -5.75 -6.60
CA MET A 132 8.37 -4.74 -7.61
C MET A 132 9.45 -3.67 -7.56
N CYS A 133 10.00 -3.34 -8.74
CA CYS A 133 11.08 -2.41 -8.87
C CYS A 133 10.56 -0.96 -8.94
N PRO A 134 11.01 -0.06 -8.05
CA PRO A 134 10.67 1.36 -8.07
C PRO A 134 11.29 2.12 -9.26
N ASN A 135 12.37 1.60 -9.84
CA ASN A 135 13.02 2.17 -11.02
C ASN A 135 12.35 1.69 -12.33
N SER A 136 11.16 1.10 -12.22
CA SER A 136 10.31 0.70 -13.33
C SER A 136 9.04 1.55 -13.35
N PRO A 137 8.20 1.45 -14.40
CA PRO A 137 6.91 2.17 -14.44
C PRO A 137 5.94 1.81 -13.29
N TYR A 138 6.24 0.80 -12.48
CA TYR A 138 5.50 0.49 -11.24
C TYR A 138 5.41 1.69 -10.29
N LEU A 139 6.48 2.47 -10.14
CA LEU A 139 6.45 3.63 -9.22
C LEU A 139 5.45 4.69 -9.71
N ASP A 140 5.43 4.98 -11.02
CA ASP A 140 4.47 5.90 -11.60
C ASP A 140 3.03 5.40 -11.43
N TRP A 141 2.80 4.09 -11.57
CA TRP A 141 1.49 3.49 -11.32
C TRP A 141 1.05 3.66 -9.87
N LYS A 142 1.95 3.44 -8.91
CA LYS A 142 1.68 3.70 -7.49
C LYS A 142 1.44 5.17 -7.21
N ILE A 143 2.24 6.08 -7.75
CA ILE A 143 2.05 7.53 -7.56
C ILE A 143 0.65 7.95 -8.04
N LYS A 144 0.21 7.49 -9.22
CA LYS A 144 -1.15 7.78 -9.73
C LYS A 144 -2.25 7.28 -8.80
N MET A 145 -2.07 6.11 -8.18
CA MET A 145 -3.01 5.58 -7.19
C MET A 145 -3.04 6.47 -5.93
N LEU A 146 -1.88 6.93 -5.47
CA LEU A 146 -1.80 7.84 -4.32
C LEU A 146 -2.45 9.19 -4.62
N GLU A 147 -2.17 9.76 -5.79
CA GLU A 147 -2.84 10.97 -6.29
C GLU A 147 -4.35 10.80 -6.34
N GLU A 148 -4.84 9.66 -6.84
CA GLU A 148 -6.27 9.36 -6.85
C GLU A 148 -6.87 9.36 -5.43
N ILE A 149 -6.18 8.78 -4.45
CA ILE A 149 -6.67 8.73 -3.08
C ILE A 149 -6.66 10.12 -2.44
N VAL A 150 -5.53 10.82 -2.48
CA VAL A 150 -5.39 12.12 -1.79
C VAL A 150 -6.25 13.23 -2.39
N ASN A 151 -6.56 13.15 -3.69
CA ASN A 151 -7.40 14.15 -4.35
C ASN A 151 -8.91 13.90 -4.17
N ASN A 152 -9.33 12.64 -4.00
CA ASN A 152 -10.75 12.28 -3.98
C ASN A 152 -11.29 11.94 -2.59
N TYR A 153 -10.43 11.65 -1.61
CA TYR A 153 -10.86 11.21 -0.29
C TYR A 153 -10.30 12.13 0.80
N ASN A 154 -11.17 12.51 1.75
CA ASN A 154 -10.78 13.30 2.91
C ASN A 154 -10.12 12.39 3.97
N ILE A 155 -8.92 11.90 3.71
CA ILE A 155 -8.12 11.11 4.66
C ILE A 155 -7.31 12.02 5.58
N ASP A 156 -6.99 11.56 6.79
CA ASP A 156 -6.21 12.35 7.75
C ASP A 156 -4.70 12.14 7.60
N ALA A 157 -4.27 10.99 7.09
CA ALA A 157 -2.88 10.73 6.73
C ALA A 157 -2.77 9.57 5.73
N MET A 158 -1.61 9.48 5.07
CA MET A 158 -1.20 8.31 4.30
C MET A 158 -0.10 7.57 5.06
N TYR A 159 -0.20 6.25 5.10
CA TYR A 159 0.83 5.36 5.60
C TYR A 159 1.40 4.57 4.43
N PHE A 160 2.71 4.51 4.39
CA PHE A 160 3.46 3.59 3.54
C PHE A 160 4.18 2.64 4.48
N ASP A 161 4.24 1.36 4.11
CA ASP A 161 5.14 0.44 4.81
C ASP A 161 6.57 0.98 4.70
N SER A 162 7.47 0.53 5.56
CA SER A 162 8.88 0.96 5.52
C SER A 162 9.59 0.37 4.30
N TRP A 163 9.13 0.67 3.09
CA TRP A 163 9.83 0.36 1.87
C TRP A 163 10.98 1.38 1.76
N PHE A 164 12.16 0.97 2.20
CA PHE A 164 13.40 1.65 1.86
C PHE A 164 14.03 0.96 0.64
N PRO A 165 14.86 1.66 -0.17
CA PRO A 165 15.54 1.11 -1.36
C PRO A 165 16.42 -0.13 -1.13
N PHE A 166 16.43 -0.65 0.10
CA PHE A 166 17.21 -1.76 0.59
C PHE A 166 16.43 -2.70 1.51
N TYR A 167 15.08 -2.68 1.50
CA TYR A 167 14.25 -3.46 2.44
C TYR A 167 14.59 -4.95 2.46
N GLN A 168 15.18 -5.45 1.36
CA GLN A 168 15.75 -6.79 1.26
C GLN A 168 17.15 -6.81 0.67
N PHE A 169 17.85 -5.67 0.66
CA PHE A 169 19.27 -5.64 0.30
C PHE A 169 19.97 -6.63 1.21
N GLU A 170 19.79 -6.57 2.53
CA GLU A 170 20.29 -7.64 3.40
C GLU A 170 19.27 -8.79 3.53
N SER A 171 19.38 -9.79 2.65
CA SER A 171 18.64 -11.05 2.76
C SER A 171 19.48 -12.12 3.47
N GLN A 172 18.87 -13.24 3.89
CA GLN A 172 19.61 -14.41 4.38
C GLN A 172 20.64 -14.98 3.37
N LYS A 173 20.58 -14.52 2.11
CA LYS A 173 21.50 -14.89 1.02
C LYS A 173 22.52 -13.79 0.69
N GLY A 174 22.58 -12.70 1.45
CA GLY A 174 23.47 -11.54 1.21
C GLY A 174 22.77 -10.37 0.52
N TYR A 175 23.59 -9.44 0.00
CA TYR A 175 23.15 -8.20 -0.66
C TYR A 175 22.35 -8.46 -1.95
N GLN A 176 21.02 -8.24 -1.95
CA GLN A 176 20.19 -8.38 -3.16
C GLN A 176 20.22 -7.08 -3.98
N VAL A 177 20.92 -7.12 -5.11
CA VAL A 177 20.98 -6.05 -6.11
C VAL A 177 20.00 -6.37 -7.23
N CYS A 178 19.14 -5.43 -7.59
CA CYS A 178 18.23 -5.58 -8.72
C CYS A 178 18.94 -5.26 -10.05
N TYR A 179 18.90 -6.20 -10.99
CA TYR A 179 19.51 -6.12 -12.32
C TYR A 179 18.50 -5.84 -13.44
N CYS A 180 17.31 -5.32 -13.13
CA CYS A 180 16.37 -4.92 -14.19
C CYS A 180 16.93 -3.73 -14.99
N ASP A 181 16.37 -3.48 -16.17
CA ASP A 181 16.82 -2.39 -17.05
C ASP A 181 16.76 -1.03 -16.34
N GLY A 182 15.73 -0.79 -15.53
CA GLY A 182 15.58 0.44 -14.75
C GLY A 182 16.74 0.68 -13.78
N CYS A 183 17.14 -0.35 -13.02
CA CYS A 183 18.26 -0.26 -12.09
C CYS A 183 19.61 -0.18 -12.79
N ARG A 184 19.84 -0.97 -13.86
CA ARG A 184 21.07 -0.90 -14.65
C ARG A 184 21.27 0.48 -15.25
N ASN A 185 20.23 1.01 -15.91
CA ASN A 185 20.29 2.30 -16.56
C ASN A 185 20.43 3.43 -15.55
N GLY A 186 19.62 3.43 -14.47
CA GLY A 186 19.69 4.45 -13.43
C GLY A 186 21.03 4.48 -12.70
N PHE A 187 21.64 3.32 -12.43
CA PHE A 187 22.97 3.26 -11.82
C PHE A 187 24.05 3.76 -12.78
N ARG A 188 24.01 3.35 -14.06
CA ARG A 188 24.95 3.83 -15.08
C ARG A 188 24.85 5.34 -15.25
N GLU A 189 23.64 5.89 -15.27
CA GLU A 189 23.40 7.33 -15.36
C GLU A 189 23.96 8.08 -14.14
N ALA A 190 23.72 7.56 -12.93
CA ALA A 190 24.14 8.21 -11.69
C ALA A 190 25.65 8.11 -11.41
N SER A 191 26.30 7.01 -11.83
CA SER A 191 27.68 6.67 -11.42
C SER A 191 28.68 6.54 -12.57
N GLY A 192 28.23 6.31 -13.80
CA GLY A 192 29.08 5.94 -14.94
C GLY A 192 29.62 4.50 -14.91
N LEU A 193 29.15 3.66 -13.98
CA LEU A 193 29.57 2.27 -13.80
C LEU A 193 28.46 1.27 -14.19
N GLU A 194 28.80 -0.01 -14.25
CA GLU A 194 27.85 -1.13 -14.40
C GLU A 194 27.60 -1.81 -13.04
N ILE A 195 26.39 -2.34 -12.84
CA ILE A 195 26.06 -3.24 -11.72
C ILE A 195 26.27 -4.70 -12.09
#